data_AF-A0A0E0FKS3-F1
#
_entry.id   AF-A0A0E0FKS3-F1
#
_cell.length_a   1.000
_cell.length_b   1.000
_cell.length_c   1.000
_cell.angle_alpha   90.00
_cell.angle_beta   90.00
_cell.angle_gamma   90.00
#
_symmetry.space_group_name_H-M   'P 1'
#
loop_
_entity.id
_entity.type
_entity.pdbx_description
1 polymer ?
#
loop_
_entity_poly.entity_id
_entity_poly.type
_entity_poly.pdbx_seq_one_letter_code
_entity_poly.pdbx_strand_id
1 'polypeptide(L)'
;MALDAAAPSSGGGGGGGEDEAVRPLLPAEAEEELDATYAPYARRDAYGTMGRGPLRAARRVELYLRAALLVPLRFVAGMLLLVAYYLVCRVCTLFVDEVAEEGRPRLRGWRRVAVVRAGQGLSRAMLFVFGFYWIRETHRSYPNAEDVHQGQSEELELPGAIVSNHVSYVDILYHMSVSFPSFVAKESVSRLPLVGLISKCLGCIFVQRESKASDSKGVSGAVTERVQEAYQDKNSSMMLLFPEGTTTNGDYLLPFRTGAFLARVPVQPVILRYPYTMFSPAWDSMDGARHVFLLLCQFVNYIEVVRLPVYCPSEQEKEDPKLYANNVRKLIATEGNLIFSNLGLAEKRVYHAALNGNSRAIHQKDD
;
A
#
# COMPACT_ATOMS: atom_id res chain seq x y z
N MET A 1 4.41 -5.68 0.04
CA MET A 1 5.02 -4.66 -0.83
C MET A 1 6.00 -3.92 0.05
N ALA A 2 7.24 -4.41 0.07
CA ALA A 2 8.35 -3.88 0.86
C ALA A 2 9.62 -4.26 0.11
N LEU A 3 10.57 -3.32 0.00
CA LEU A 3 11.93 -3.51 -0.48
C LEU A 3 12.09 -3.93 -1.96
N ASP A 4 11.83 -2.99 -2.89
CA ASP A 4 12.59 -2.97 -4.15
C ASP A 4 13.99 -2.42 -3.83
N ALA A 5 14.86 -3.30 -3.34
CA ALA A 5 16.31 -3.14 -3.40
C ALA A 5 16.84 -4.25 -4.31
N ALA A 6 16.42 -4.21 -5.59
CA ALA A 6 17.02 -5.03 -6.63
C ALA A 6 17.84 -4.09 -7.52
N ALA A 7 19.15 -4.11 -7.31
CA ALA A 7 20.13 -3.58 -8.25
C ALA A 7 19.89 -4.21 -9.64
N PRO A 8 20.10 -3.45 -10.74
CA PRO A 8 19.93 -4.00 -12.08
C PRO A 8 20.96 -5.11 -12.31
N SER A 9 20.49 -6.27 -12.76
CA SER A 9 21.33 -7.37 -13.22
C SER A 9 22.08 -6.97 -14.49
N SER A 10 23.36 -6.63 -14.36
CA SER A 10 24.29 -6.49 -15.49
C SER A 10 24.92 -7.86 -15.80
N GLY A 11 24.46 -8.49 -16.87
CA GLY A 11 25.17 -9.62 -17.47
C GLY A 11 26.39 -9.12 -18.24
N GLY A 12 27.58 -9.49 -17.76
CA GLY A 12 28.81 -9.77 -18.51
C GLY A 12 29.40 -8.70 -19.44
N GLY A 13 30.54 -8.12 -19.05
CA GLY A 13 31.48 -7.52 -20.00
C GLY A 13 32.45 -6.49 -19.41
N GLY A 14 33.60 -6.97 -18.90
CA GLY A 14 34.92 -6.32 -18.89
C GLY A 14 35.11 -4.83 -18.58
N GLY A 15 35.81 -4.56 -17.48
CA GLY A 15 36.90 -3.57 -17.43
C GLY A 15 36.53 -2.09 -17.20
N GLY A 16 37.12 -1.50 -16.14
CA GLY A 16 37.25 -0.06 -15.96
C GLY A 16 36.38 0.50 -14.84
N GLY A 17 37.02 0.93 -13.74
CA GLY A 17 36.37 1.74 -12.72
C GLY A 17 36.14 3.15 -13.25
N GLU A 18 34.89 3.58 -13.31
CA GLU A 18 34.49 4.97 -13.54
C GLU A 18 33.34 5.30 -12.60
N ASP A 19 33.41 6.52 -12.06
CA ASP A 19 32.52 7.13 -11.08
C ASP A 19 31.03 6.89 -11.37
N GLU A 20 30.26 6.70 -10.29
CA GLU A 20 28.80 6.72 -10.27
C GLU A 20 28.31 8.14 -10.58
N ALA A 21 28.44 8.56 -11.85
CA ALA A 21 28.05 9.86 -12.33
C ALA A 21 26.55 10.05 -12.09
N VAL A 22 26.22 11.04 -11.26
CA VAL A 22 24.85 11.52 -11.03
C VAL A 22 24.25 11.88 -12.39
N ARG A 23 23.44 10.99 -12.95
CA ARG A 23 22.74 11.23 -14.22
C ARG A 23 21.96 12.55 -14.12
N PRO A 24 22.03 13.43 -15.12
CA PRO A 24 21.27 14.69 -15.09
C PRO A 24 19.77 14.37 -14.98
N LEU A 25 19.08 15.09 -14.09
CA LEU A 25 17.63 15.18 -14.12
C LEU A 25 17.23 15.79 -15.47
N LEU A 26 16.02 15.45 -15.96
CA LEU A 26 15.46 16.04 -17.17
C LEU A 26 15.50 17.60 -17.09
N PRO A 27 15.58 18.32 -18.21
CA PRO A 27 15.39 19.77 -18.20
C PRO A 27 14.08 20.15 -17.50
N ALA A 28 14.07 21.24 -16.72
CA ALA A 28 12.95 21.58 -15.83
C ALA A 28 11.59 21.68 -16.55
N GLU A 29 11.55 22.24 -17.76
CA GLU A 29 10.31 22.34 -18.57
C GLU A 29 9.78 20.97 -18.98
N ALA A 30 10.68 20.05 -19.37
CA ALA A 30 10.32 18.68 -19.72
C ALA A 30 9.86 17.86 -18.49
N GLU A 31 10.42 18.15 -17.31
CA GLU A 31 9.98 17.56 -16.05
C GLU A 31 8.58 18.05 -15.66
N GLU A 32 8.29 19.34 -15.82
CA GLU A 32 6.96 19.90 -15.53
C GLU A 32 5.87 19.35 -16.46
N GLU A 33 6.16 19.23 -17.76
CA GLU A 33 5.25 18.62 -18.73
C GLU A 33 5.00 17.12 -18.42
N LEU A 34 6.06 16.41 -18.04
CA LEU A 34 5.97 15.01 -17.64
C LEU A 34 5.14 14.87 -16.35
N ASP A 35 5.36 15.71 -15.35
CA ASP A 35 4.59 15.73 -14.11
C ASP A 35 3.12 16.11 -14.33
N ALA A 36 2.83 16.99 -15.28
CA ALA A 36 1.46 17.30 -15.68
C ALA A 36 0.78 16.08 -16.33
N THR A 37 1.49 15.37 -17.21
CA THR A 37 1.00 14.17 -17.89
C THR A 37 0.78 13.00 -16.93
N TYR A 38 1.66 12.84 -15.94
CA TYR A 38 1.66 11.76 -14.96
C TYR A 38 1.33 12.26 -13.55
N ALA A 39 0.43 13.24 -13.46
CA ALA A 39 0.08 13.96 -12.23
C ALA A 39 -0.23 13.09 -10.98
N PRO A 40 -0.87 11.91 -11.07
CA PRO A 40 -1.07 11.01 -9.93
C PRO A 40 0.22 10.47 -9.28
N TYR A 41 1.34 10.56 -9.99
CA TYR A 41 2.63 10.02 -9.56
C TYR A 41 3.68 11.11 -9.30
N ALA A 42 3.35 12.36 -9.63
CA ALA A 42 4.22 13.51 -9.42
C ALA A 42 4.35 13.84 -7.93
N ARG A 43 5.60 14.07 -7.49
CA ARG A 43 5.93 14.43 -6.10
C ARG A 43 6.04 15.95 -5.98
N ARG A 44 5.32 16.53 -5.02
CA ARG A 44 5.23 18.00 -4.83
C ARG A 44 5.75 18.48 -3.48
N ASP A 45 6.55 17.66 -2.79
CA ASP A 45 7.11 18.01 -1.49
C ASP A 45 8.41 18.84 -1.61
N ALA A 46 8.99 19.22 -0.47
CA ALA A 46 10.18 20.08 -0.45
C ALA A 46 11.45 19.40 -1.01
N TYR A 47 11.42 18.08 -1.22
CA TYR A 47 12.55 17.31 -1.76
C TYR A 47 12.42 17.09 -3.27
N GLY A 48 11.32 17.54 -3.89
CA GLY A 48 11.09 17.48 -5.33
C GLY A 48 11.08 16.07 -5.90
N THR A 49 11.14 15.99 -7.22
CA THR A 49 11.11 14.73 -7.99
C THR A 49 12.21 13.79 -7.56
N MET A 50 11.85 12.51 -7.36
CA MET A 50 12.76 11.46 -6.89
C MET A 50 13.44 11.77 -5.53
N GLY A 51 12.98 12.78 -4.79
CA GLY A 51 13.67 13.30 -3.61
C GLY A 51 15.07 13.85 -3.94
N ARG A 52 15.28 14.39 -5.14
CA ARG A 52 16.55 14.95 -5.66
C ARG A 52 16.53 16.47 -5.84
N GLY A 53 15.42 17.11 -5.49
CA GLY A 53 15.22 18.54 -5.61
C GLY A 53 16.22 19.36 -4.79
N PRO A 54 16.58 20.56 -5.26
CA PRO A 54 17.55 21.41 -4.58
C PRO A 54 16.99 21.94 -3.26
N LEU A 55 17.72 21.69 -2.16
CA LEU A 55 17.41 22.25 -0.84
C LEU A 55 18.26 23.49 -0.55
N ARG A 56 17.63 24.52 0.03
CA ARG A 56 18.32 25.68 0.62
C ARG A 56 19.32 25.21 1.69
N ALA A 57 20.45 25.91 1.81
CA ALA A 57 21.54 25.52 2.71
C ALA A 57 21.08 25.25 4.16
N ALA A 58 20.24 26.14 4.72
CA ALA A 58 19.69 25.97 6.06
C ALA A 58 18.88 24.66 6.23
N ARG A 59 18.05 24.31 5.24
CA ARG A 59 17.26 23.06 5.24
C ARG A 59 18.12 21.82 5.07
N ARG A 60 19.22 21.94 4.33
CA ARG A 60 20.20 20.86 4.18
C ARG A 60 20.91 20.57 5.51
N VAL A 61 21.33 21.61 6.24
CA VAL A 61 21.91 21.47 7.57
C VAL A 61 20.90 20.83 8.54
N GLU A 62 19.66 21.31 8.56
CA GLU A 62 18.57 20.73 9.35
C GLU A 62 18.34 19.24 9.05
N LEU A 63 18.35 18.86 7.77
CA LEU A 63 18.23 17.46 7.34
C LEU A 63 19.41 16.62 7.87
N TYR A 64 20.65 17.09 7.75
CA TYR A 64 21.81 16.35 8.25
C TYR A 64 21.80 16.18 9.77
N LEU A 65 21.40 17.23 10.51
CA LEU A 65 21.24 17.14 11.96
C LEU A 65 20.17 16.11 12.34
N ARG A 66 19.01 16.15 11.68
CA ARG A 66 17.93 15.16 11.88
C ARG A 66 18.37 13.75 11.51
N ALA A 67 19.11 13.60 10.41
CA ALA A 67 19.63 12.32 9.97
C ALA A 67 20.58 11.73 11.02
N ALA A 68 21.53 12.53 11.52
CA ALA A 68 22.48 12.09 12.52
C ALA A 68 21.83 11.69 13.85
N LEU A 69 20.78 12.42 14.28
CA LEU A 69 20.13 12.22 15.56
C LEU A 69 19.03 11.13 15.53
N LEU A 70 18.16 11.16 14.51
CA LEU A 70 16.95 10.34 14.48
C LEU A 70 17.14 9.01 13.76
N VAL A 71 17.89 8.97 12.66
CA VAL A 71 17.94 7.80 11.79
C VAL A 71 18.56 6.59 12.49
N PRO A 72 19.74 6.68 13.16
CA PRO A 72 20.31 5.54 13.86
C PRO A 72 19.36 4.97 14.93
N LEU A 73 18.79 5.84 15.75
CA LEU A 73 17.88 5.46 16.83
C LEU A 73 16.63 4.76 16.28
N ARG A 74 15.98 5.36 15.28
CA ARG A 74 14.74 4.82 14.71
C ARG A 74 14.98 3.58 13.85
N PHE A 75 16.10 3.50 13.15
CA PHE A 75 16.48 2.31 12.40
C PHE A 75 16.67 1.12 13.34
N VAL A 76 17.43 1.30 14.44
CA VAL A 76 17.62 0.24 15.45
C VAL A 76 16.28 -0.13 16.07
N ALA A 77 15.47 0.83 16.51
CA ALA A 77 14.15 0.56 17.09
C ALA A 77 13.23 -0.19 16.11
N GLY A 78 13.18 0.24 14.84
CA GLY A 78 12.39 -0.42 13.80
C GLY A 78 12.86 -1.85 13.52
N MET A 79 14.17 -2.07 13.43
CA MET A 79 14.73 -3.41 13.24
C MET A 79 14.44 -4.33 14.44
N LEU A 80 14.53 -3.82 15.67
CA LEU A 80 14.17 -4.59 16.87
C LEU A 80 12.68 -4.98 16.87
N LEU A 81 11.77 -4.07 16.48
CA LEU A 81 10.34 -4.38 16.36
C LEU A 81 10.06 -5.43 15.27
N LEU A 82 10.75 -5.32 14.12
CA LEU A 82 10.61 -6.28 13.03
C LEU A 82 11.11 -7.67 13.44
N VAL A 83 12.27 -7.76 14.09
CA VAL A 83 12.82 -9.01 14.63
C VAL A 83 11.92 -9.58 15.72
N ALA A 84 11.42 -8.75 16.64
CA ALA A 84 10.48 -9.19 17.67
C ALA A 84 9.23 -9.81 17.06
N TYR A 85 8.64 -9.17 16.04
CA TYR A 85 7.46 -9.72 15.38
C TYR A 85 7.76 -11.00 14.62
N TYR A 86 8.91 -11.06 13.93
CA TYR A 86 9.39 -12.28 13.28
C TYR A 86 9.53 -13.43 14.28
N LEU A 87 10.08 -13.19 15.47
CA LEU A 87 10.23 -14.21 16.52
C LEU A 87 8.87 -14.71 17.02
N VAL A 88 7.90 -13.82 17.22
CA VAL A 88 6.52 -14.22 17.58
C VAL A 88 5.92 -15.13 16.51
N CYS A 89 6.02 -14.72 15.23
CA CYS A 89 5.57 -15.54 14.11
C CYS A 89 6.31 -16.88 14.08
N ARG A 90 7.64 -16.88 14.23
CA ARG A 90 8.46 -18.09 14.22
C ARG A 90 8.02 -19.07 15.30
N VAL A 91 7.88 -18.62 16.54
CA VAL A 91 7.40 -19.44 17.67
C VAL A 91 5.99 -19.98 17.40
N CYS A 92 5.08 -19.16 16.90
CA CYS A 92 3.71 -19.59 16.60
C CYS A 92 3.63 -20.57 15.41
N THR A 93 4.62 -20.58 14.53
CA THR A 93 4.73 -21.53 13.41
C THR A 93 5.54 -22.79 13.75
N LEU A 94 6.18 -22.87 14.92
CA LEU A 94 6.90 -24.09 15.31
C LEU A 94 5.94 -25.27 15.39
N PHE A 95 6.31 -26.37 14.74
CA PHE A 95 5.53 -27.62 14.69
C PHE A 95 4.12 -27.44 14.08
N VAL A 96 3.91 -26.40 13.28
CA VAL A 96 2.80 -26.36 12.32
C VAL A 96 3.34 -26.96 11.03
N ASP A 97 2.75 -28.04 10.55
CA ASP A 97 3.08 -28.55 9.23
C ASP A 97 2.88 -27.44 8.19
N GLU A 98 3.93 -27.09 7.45
CA GLU A 98 3.87 -26.12 6.34
C GLU A 98 3.00 -26.62 5.16
N VAL A 99 2.44 -27.83 5.28
CA VAL A 99 1.60 -28.50 4.29
C VAL A 99 0.14 -28.09 4.46
N ALA A 100 -0.16 -26.84 4.20
CA ALA A 100 -1.52 -26.41 3.85
C ALA A 100 -1.41 -25.60 2.55
N GLU A 101 -2.28 -25.93 1.60
CA GLU A 101 -2.33 -25.38 0.23
C GLU A 101 -1.80 -23.93 0.14
N GLU A 102 -0.81 -23.75 -0.74
CA GLU A 102 -0.14 -22.48 -1.04
C GLU A 102 0.90 -21.97 -0.02
N GLY A 103 1.38 -22.81 0.91
CA GLY A 103 2.54 -22.48 1.76
C GLY A 103 2.25 -21.45 2.86
N ARG A 104 1.02 -21.44 3.38
CA ARG A 104 0.56 -20.55 4.47
C ARG A 104 0.32 -21.35 5.75
N PRO A 105 0.89 -20.95 6.90
CA PRO A 105 0.61 -21.63 8.16
C PRO A 105 -0.84 -21.36 8.59
N ARG A 106 -1.67 -22.40 8.68
CA ARG A 106 -3.04 -22.30 9.23
C ARG A 106 -2.99 -22.20 10.75
N LEU A 107 -2.77 -20.99 11.27
CA LEU A 107 -2.76 -20.72 12.70
C LEU A 107 -4.19 -20.75 13.27
N ARG A 108 -4.42 -21.53 14.33
CA ARG A 108 -5.70 -21.63 15.06
C ARG A 108 -5.51 -21.39 16.56
N GLY A 109 -6.60 -21.03 17.25
CA GLY A 109 -6.61 -20.84 18.70
C GLY A 109 -5.63 -19.75 19.17
N TRP A 110 -4.91 -20.04 20.26
CA TRP A 110 -4.01 -19.08 20.92
C TRP A 110 -2.88 -18.57 20.01
N ARG A 111 -2.38 -19.39 19.08
CA ARG A 111 -1.30 -19.00 18.14
C ARG A 111 -1.74 -17.88 17.21
N ARG A 112 -2.96 -17.98 16.69
CA ARG A 112 -3.57 -16.93 15.85
C ARG A 112 -3.78 -15.65 16.67
N VAL A 113 -4.33 -15.78 17.87
CA VAL A 113 -4.55 -14.63 18.78
C VAL A 113 -3.22 -13.94 19.09
N ALA A 114 -2.15 -14.69 19.39
CA ALA A 114 -0.83 -14.13 19.68
C ALA A 114 -0.25 -13.36 18.49
N VAL A 115 -0.28 -13.94 17.28
CA VAL A 115 0.20 -13.27 16.06
C VAL A 115 -0.59 -12.00 15.77
N VAL A 116 -1.93 -12.05 15.87
CA VAL A 116 -2.79 -10.89 15.62
C VAL A 116 -2.53 -9.77 16.63
N ARG A 117 -2.55 -10.08 17.93
CA ARG A 117 -2.37 -9.07 19.00
C ARG A 117 -0.96 -8.47 19.00
N ALA A 118 0.07 -9.31 18.82
CA ALA A 118 1.44 -8.84 18.69
C ALA A 118 1.60 -7.99 17.42
N GLY A 119 1.03 -8.42 16.30
CA GLY A 119 1.06 -7.68 15.06
C GLY A 119 0.40 -6.30 15.16
N GLN A 120 -0.79 -6.21 15.78
CA GLN A 120 -1.47 -4.94 16.05
C GLN A 120 -0.59 -3.99 16.87
N GLY A 121 -0.07 -4.47 18.01
CA GLY A 121 0.77 -3.67 18.90
C GLY A 121 2.10 -3.25 18.27
N LEU A 122 2.81 -4.18 17.61
CA LEU A 122 4.11 -3.93 16.99
C LEU A 122 3.99 -3.05 15.75
N SER A 123 2.93 -3.19 14.94
CA SER A 123 2.65 -2.26 13.85
C SER A 123 2.34 -0.85 14.36
N ARG A 124 1.59 -0.72 15.46
CA ARG A 124 1.35 0.59 16.08
C ARG A 124 2.65 1.22 16.62
N ALA A 125 3.51 0.41 17.24
CA ALA A 125 4.83 0.84 17.70
C ALA A 125 5.75 1.23 16.52
N MET A 126 5.71 0.50 15.40
CA MET A 126 6.45 0.85 14.19
C MET A 126 6.01 2.18 13.61
N LEU A 127 4.70 2.44 13.56
CA LEU A 127 4.16 3.75 13.17
C LEU A 127 4.68 4.87 14.09
N PHE A 128 4.74 4.63 15.41
CA PHE A 128 5.33 5.58 16.36
C PHE A 128 6.82 5.83 16.06
N VAL A 129 7.61 4.80 15.76
CA VAL A 129 9.02 4.93 15.35
C VAL A 129 9.15 5.76 14.07
N PHE A 130 8.23 5.61 13.13
CA PHE A 130 8.17 6.43 11.91
C PHE A 130 7.62 7.84 12.13
N GLY A 131 7.34 8.26 13.37
CA GLY A 131 6.85 9.59 13.68
C GLY A 131 5.34 9.79 13.54
N PHE A 132 4.57 8.73 13.27
CA PHE A 132 3.10 8.75 13.27
C PHE A 132 2.55 8.58 14.69
N TYR A 133 2.75 9.63 15.49
CA TYR A 133 2.34 9.63 16.90
C TYR A 133 0.82 9.67 17.04
N TRP A 134 0.16 10.47 16.20
CA TRP A 134 -1.29 10.66 16.20
C TRP A 134 -1.91 10.20 14.89
N ILE A 135 -2.98 9.44 15.00
CA ILE A 135 -3.78 8.93 13.88
C ILE A 135 -5.18 9.48 14.08
N ARG A 136 -5.60 10.39 13.19
CA ARG A 136 -6.92 11.01 13.29
C ARG A 136 -7.91 10.15 12.53
N GLU A 137 -8.74 9.42 13.25
CA GLU A 137 -9.75 8.54 12.68
C GLU A 137 -11.13 9.19 12.77
N THR A 138 -11.82 9.26 11.63
CA THR A 138 -13.17 9.80 11.51
C THR A 138 -14.08 8.73 10.94
N HIS A 139 -15.18 8.44 11.63
CA HIS A 139 -16.23 7.56 11.13
C HIS A 139 -17.34 8.42 10.57
N ARG A 140 -17.63 8.28 9.27
CA ARG A 140 -18.82 8.90 8.68
C ARG A 140 -20.00 7.98 8.87
N SER A 141 -21.13 8.58 9.23
CA SER A 141 -22.45 7.95 9.24
C SER A 141 -23.36 8.81 8.36
N TYR A 142 -24.08 8.20 7.43
CA TYR A 142 -25.06 8.92 6.61
C TYR A 142 -26.43 8.81 7.26
N PRO A 143 -27.06 9.92 7.70
CA PRO A 143 -28.36 9.88 8.36
C PRO A 143 -29.55 9.48 7.46
N ASN A 144 -29.35 9.33 6.14
CA ASN A 144 -30.45 9.29 5.16
C ASN A 144 -30.58 7.94 4.40
N ALA A 145 -30.13 6.83 4.96
CA ALA A 145 -30.44 5.49 4.43
C ALA A 145 -31.62 4.82 5.14
N GLU A 146 -32.39 5.57 5.93
CA GLU A 146 -33.70 5.15 6.43
C GLU A 146 -34.79 5.83 5.60
N ASP A 147 -35.31 5.11 4.60
CA ASP A 147 -36.73 5.13 4.17
C ASP A 147 -36.98 4.29 2.89
N VAL A 148 -36.21 3.20 2.65
CA VAL A 148 -36.58 2.19 1.63
C VAL A 148 -36.65 0.76 2.17
N HIS A 149 -36.08 0.46 3.34
CA HIS A 149 -36.17 -0.88 3.94
C HIS A 149 -36.45 -0.84 5.46
N GLN A 150 -37.55 -0.18 5.87
CA GLN A 150 -38.14 -0.43 7.19
C GLN A 150 -38.75 -1.84 7.21
N GLY A 151 -38.02 -2.81 7.76
CA GLY A 151 -38.52 -4.17 7.96
C GLY A 151 -37.48 -5.26 8.21
N GLN A 152 -36.17 -4.98 8.12
CA GLN A 152 -35.14 -5.93 8.52
C GLN A 152 -34.21 -5.27 9.53
N SER A 153 -34.13 -5.89 10.71
CA SER A 153 -33.31 -5.50 11.85
C SER A 153 -31.92 -5.00 11.44
N GLU A 154 -31.40 -4.03 12.18
CA GLU A 154 -30.01 -3.53 12.16
C GLU A 154 -28.96 -4.64 12.45
N GLU A 155 -28.93 -5.71 11.66
CA GLU A 155 -27.68 -6.44 11.46
C GLU A 155 -26.84 -5.56 10.54
N LEU A 156 -25.94 -4.76 11.13
CA LEU A 156 -24.84 -4.12 10.39
C LEU A 156 -24.20 -5.19 9.50
N GLU A 157 -24.49 -5.16 8.19
CA GLU A 157 -24.03 -6.18 7.27
C GLU A 157 -22.51 -6.26 7.36
N LEU A 158 -22.00 -7.44 7.70
CA LEU A 158 -20.58 -7.66 7.89
C LEU A 158 -19.88 -7.42 6.54
N PRO A 159 -18.88 -6.54 6.43
CA PRO A 159 -18.17 -6.36 5.16
C PRO A 159 -17.30 -7.58 4.87
N GLY A 160 -17.30 -8.07 3.64
CA GLY A 160 -16.42 -9.16 3.20
C GLY A 160 -14.97 -8.70 3.00
N ALA A 161 -14.75 -7.41 2.71
CA ALA A 161 -13.43 -6.84 2.50
C ALA A 161 -13.35 -5.38 2.93
N ILE A 162 -12.15 -4.93 3.27
CA ILE A 162 -11.79 -3.51 3.35
C ILE A 162 -11.26 -3.08 1.98
N VAL A 163 -11.77 -1.97 1.47
CA VAL A 163 -11.29 -1.34 0.24
C VAL A 163 -10.72 0.03 0.59
N SER A 164 -9.47 0.29 0.23
CA SER A 164 -8.81 1.57 0.51
C SER A 164 -8.10 2.13 -0.70
N ASN A 165 -7.96 3.46 -0.76
CA ASN A 165 -6.96 4.08 -1.62
C ASN A 165 -5.55 3.68 -1.12
N HIS A 166 -4.57 3.71 -2.02
CA HIS A 166 -3.20 3.29 -1.74
C HIS A 166 -2.23 4.43 -2.00
N VAL A 167 -1.61 4.90 -0.93
CA VAL A 167 -0.71 6.07 -0.96
C VAL A 167 0.70 5.64 -0.57
N SER A 168 0.86 4.73 0.39
CA SER A 168 2.17 4.35 0.91
C SER A 168 2.22 2.91 1.41
N TYR A 169 3.42 2.35 1.59
CA TYR A 169 3.56 1.09 2.34
C TYR A 169 3.18 1.28 3.82
N VAL A 170 3.17 2.53 4.31
CA VAL A 170 2.69 2.87 5.67
C VAL A 170 1.21 2.51 5.86
N ASP A 171 0.41 2.48 4.77
CA ASP A 171 -0.99 2.05 4.79
C ASP A 171 -1.13 0.64 5.39
N ILE A 172 -0.18 -0.25 5.06
CA ILE A 172 -0.15 -1.63 5.56
C ILE A 172 0.04 -1.64 7.07
N LEU A 173 0.97 -0.82 7.60
CA LEU A 173 1.20 -0.73 9.04
C LEU A 173 -0.02 -0.18 9.77
N TYR A 174 -0.69 0.83 9.20
CA TYR A 174 -1.94 1.35 9.76
C TYR A 174 -3.00 0.26 9.85
N HIS A 175 -3.32 -0.41 8.74
CA HIS A 175 -4.33 -1.46 8.74
C HIS A 175 -3.94 -2.66 9.61
N MET A 176 -2.66 -3.03 9.66
CA MET A 176 -2.18 -4.06 10.59
C MET A 176 -2.38 -3.65 12.06
N SER A 177 -2.19 -2.37 12.38
CA SER A 177 -2.32 -1.87 13.76
C SER A 177 -3.77 -1.88 14.27
N VAL A 178 -4.76 -1.74 13.38
CA VAL A 178 -6.17 -1.65 13.77
C VAL A 178 -6.94 -2.93 13.49
N SER A 179 -7.00 -3.37 12.24
CA SER A 179 -7.86 -4.49 11.81
C SER A 179 -7.10 -5.78 11.51
N PHE A 180 -5.77 -5.73 11.40
CA PHE A 180 -4.90 -6.87 11.09
C PHE A 180 -5.43 -7.75 9.92
N PRO A 181 -5.67 -7.16 8.74
CA PRO A 181 -6.25 -7.89 7.61
C PRO A 181 -5.20 -8.74 6.88
N SER A 182 -5.66 -9.63 6.00
CA SER A 182 -4.80 -10.27 4.99
C SER A 182 -4.70 -9.38 3.75
N PHE A 183 -3.57 -9.45 3.02
CA PHE A 183 -3.29 -8.58 1.87
C PHE A 183 -3.00 -9.40 0.59
N VAL A 184 -3.08 -8.74 -0.56
CA VAL A 184 -2.49 -9.25 -1.81
C VAL A 184 -1.09 -8.66 -1.99
N ALA A 185 -0.06 -9.50 -2.12
CA ALA A 185 1.34 -9.08 -2.18
C ALA A 185 2.07 -9.65 -3.41
N LYS A 186 3.18 -9.03 -3.83
CA LYS A 186 4.08 -9.60 -4.85
C LYS A 186 4.73 -10.88 -4.30
N GLU A 187 4.95 -11.88 -5.15
CA GLU A 187 5.67 -13.11 -4.78
C GLU A 187 7.06 -12.84 -4.17
N SER A 188 7.79 -11.83 -4.65
CA SER A 188 9.09 -11.47 -4.09
C SER A 188 9.05 -11.14 -2.59
N VAL A 189 7.90 -10.66 -2.07
CA VAL A 189 7.72 -10.35 -0.65
C VAL A 189 7.77 -11.61 0.21
N SER A 190 7.33 -12.76 -0.32
CA SER A 190 7.34 -14.04 0.39
C SER A 190 8.77 -14.51 0.71
N ARG A 191 9.75 -14.01 -0.04
CA ARG A 191 11.17 -14.39 0.00
C ARG A 191 12.05 -13.40 0.78
N LEU A 192 11.50 -12.27 1.21
CA LEU A 192 12.27 -11.28 1.96
C LEU A 192 12.64 -11.82 3.35
N PRO A 193 13.89 -11.59 3.82
CA PRO A 193 14.29 -11.93 5.18
C PRO A 193 13.35 -11.26 6.19
N LEU A 194 12.93 -12.03 7.22
CA LEU A 194 11.97 -11.65 8.27
C LEU A 194 10.54 -11.40 7.76
N VAL A 195 10.37 -10.52 6.78
CA VAL A 195 9.08 -10.09 6.21
C VAL A 195 8.34 -11.25 5.54
N GLY A 196 9.05 -12.18 4.90
CA GLY A 196 8.45 -13.33 4.23
C GLY A 196 7.59 -14.17 5.17
N LEU A 197 8.14 -14.59 6.33
CA LEU A 197 7.39 -15.36 7.32
C LEU A 197 6.22 -14.56 7.91
N ILE A 198 6.45 -13.28 8.22
CA ILE A 198 5.41 -12.38 8.72
C ILE A 198 4.23 -12.30 7.72
N SER A 199 4.53 -12.12 6.43
CA SER A 199 3.52 -12.03 5.38
C SER A 199 2.73 -13.33 5.18
N LYS A 200 3.38 -14.49 5.39
CA LYS A 200 2.70 -15.80 5.41
C LYS A 200 1.78 -15.94 6.61
N CYS A 201 2.21 -15.51 7.80
CA CYS A 201 1.40 -15.53 9.02
C CYS A 201 0.20 -14.57 8.97
N LEU A 202 0.33 -13.46 8.24
CA LEU A 202 -0.78 -12.55 7.89
C LEU A 202 -1.80 -13.18 6.95
N GLY A 203 -1.48 -14.31 6.32
CA GLY A 203 -2.36 -14.98 5.34
C GLY A 203 -2.39 -14.27 3.98
N CYS A 204 -1.31 -13.57 3.60
CA CYS A 204 -1.23 -12.87 2.32
C CYS A 204 -1.41 -13.84 1.14
N ILE A 205 -2.09 -13.35 0.09
CA ILE A 205 -2.14 -13.99 -1.22
C ILE A 205 -0.99 -13.42 -2.06
N PHE A 206 -0.09 -14.27 -2.54
CA PHE A 206 1.06 -13.83 -3.33
C PHE A 206 0.77 -13.90 -4.83
N VAL A 207 1.26 -12.91 -5.58
CA VAL A 207 1.01 -12.75 -7.01
C VAL A 207 2.32 -12.54 -7.74
N GLN A 208 2.55 -13.33 -8.79
CA GLN A 208 3.58 -13.07 -9.79
C GLN A 208 2.96 -12.15 -10.85
N ARG A 209 3.45 -10.91 -10.95
CA ARG A 209 2.90 -9.92 -11.92
C ARG A 209 3.61 -9.94 -13.28
N GLU A 210 4.57 -10.85 -13.45
CA GLU A 210 5.42 -11.00 -14.65
C GLU A 210 5.06 -12.25 -15.48
N SER A 211 4.23 -13.15 -14.94
CA SER A 211 3.73 -14.31 -15.67
C SER A 211 2.48 -13.96 -16.50
N LYS A 212 2.33 -14.68 -17.63
CA LYS A 212 1.30 -14.49 -18.66
C LYS A 212 -0.13 -14.50 -18.07
N ALA A 213 -1.08 -13.93 -18.82
CA ALA A 213 -2.48 -13.72 -18.46
C ALA A 213 -3.25 -14.91 -17.82
N SER A 214 -2.74 -16.14 -17.90
CA SER A 214 -3.31 -17.35 -17.31
C SER A 214 -3.40 -17.32 -15.77
N ASP A 215 -2.45 -16.72 -15.06
CA ASP A 215 -2.42 -16.73 -13.58
C ASP A 215 -3.40 -15.73 -12.95
N SER A 216 -3.83 -14.71 -13.72
CA SER A 216 -4.73 -13.67 -13.22
C SER A 216 -6.10 -14.20 -12.76
N LYS A 217 -6.58 -15.28 -13.42
CA LYS A 217 -7.83 -15.96 -13.06
C LYS A 217 -7.73 -16.70 -11.72
N GLY A 218 -6.56 -17.25 -11.39
CA GLY A 218 -6.32 -17.94 -10.12
C GLY A 218 -6.32 -16.97 -8.94
N VAL A 219 -5.65 -15.82 -9.09
CA VAL A 219 -5.60 -14.78 -8.05
C VAL A 219 -6.97 -14.19 -7.77
N SER A 220 -7.76 -13.87 -8.81
CA SER A 220 -9.09 -13.33 -8.60
C SER A 220 -10.03 -14.35 -7.94
N GLY A 221 -9.89 -15.64 -8.26
CA GLY A 221 -10.60 -16.73 -7.58
C GLY A 221 -10.26 -16.80 -6.09
N ALA A 222 -8.97 -16.86 -5.75
CA ALA A 222 -8.51 -16.94 -4.36
C ALA A 222 -8.91 -15.70 -3.52
N VAL A 223 -8.87 -14.51 -4.12
CA VAL A 223 -9.39 -13.29 -3.47
C VAL A 223 -10.91 -13.40 -3.26
N THR A 224 -11.66 -13.81 -4.28
CA THR A 224 -13.12 -13.94 -4.19
C THR A 224 -13.54 -14.92 -3.09
N GLU A 225 -12.89 -16.10 -3.05
CA GLU A 225 -13.14 -17.11 -2.03
C GLU A 225 -12.89 -16.56 -0.63
N ARG A 226 -11.75 -15.90 -0.40
CA ARG A 226 -11.43 -15.37 0.93
C ARG A 226 -12.34 -14.21 1.35
N VAL A 227 -12.76 -13.36 0.42
CA VAL A 227 -13.76 -12.30 0.69
C VAL A 227 -15.10 -12.93 1.06
N GLN A 228 -15.49 -14.01 0.40
CA GLN A 228 -16.72 -14.76 0.71
C GLN A 228 -16.63 -15.46 2.08
N GLU A 229 -15.49 -16.07 2.41
CA GLU A 229 -15.22 -16.66 3.72
C GLU A 229 -15.33 -15.61 4.84
N ALA A 230 -14.74 -14.43 4.63
CA ALA A 230 -14.79 -13.33 5.58
C ALA A 230 -16.21 -12.78 5.78
N TYR A 231 -17.03 -12.78 4.72
CA TYR A 231 -18.43 -12.42 4.80
C TYR A 231 -19.27 -13.43 5.59
N GLN A 232 -18.98 -14.72 5.45
CA GLN A 232 -19.74 -15.80 6.08
C GLN A 232 -19.32 -16.09 7.53
N ASP A 233 -18.05 -15.90 7.88
CA ASP A 233 -17.51 -16.15 9.22
C ASP A 233 -16.80 -14.91 9.79
N LYS A 234 -17.40 -14.34 10.85
CA LYS A 234 -16.83 -13.22 11.63
C LYS A 234 -15.46 -13.52 12.22
N ASN A 235 -15.09 -14.79 12.37
CA ASN A 235 -13.77 -15.21 12.86
C ASN A 235 -12.74 -15.37 11.74
N SER A 236 -13.13 -15.28 10.47
CA SER A 236 -12.20 -15.30 9.35
C SER A 236 -11.47 -13.95 9.24
N SER A 237 -10.25 -13.98 8.72
CA SER A 237 -9.46 -12.76 8.57
C SER A 237 -9.99 -11.98 7.38
N MET A 238 -10.45 -10.75 7.64
CA MET A 238 -10.88 -9.83 6.59
C MET A 238 -9.74 -9.54 5.61
N MET A 239 -10.05 -9.42 4.33
CA MET A 239 -9.08 -8.97 3.32
C MET A 239 -9.05 -7.45 3.25
N LEU A 240 -7.85 -6.87 3.13
CA LEU A 240 -7.66 -5.51 2.66
C LEU A 240 -7.20 -5.54 1.21
N LEU A 241 -7.90 -4.79 0.37
CA LEU A 241 -7.59 -4.64 -1.04
C LEU A 241 -7.39 -3.16 -1.36
N PHE A 242 -6.37 -2.92 -2.19
CA PHE A 242 -6.05 -1.62 -2.78
C PHE A 242 -6.37 -1.72 -4.28
N PRO A 243 -7.61 -1.42 -4.72
CA PRO A 243 -8.05 -1.76 -6.08
C PRO A 243 -7.31 -0.99 -7.17
N GLU A 244 -6.64 0.12 -6.84
CA GLU A 244 -5.73 0.86 -7.72
C GLU A 244 -4.57 -0.02 -8.24
N GLY A 245 -4.16 -1.01 -7.44
CA GLY A 245 -3.10 -1.96 -7.77
C GLY A 245 -1.67 -1.40 -7.71
N THR A 246 -1.54 -0.11 -7.38
CA THR A 246 -0.29 0.64 -7.16
C THR A 246 -0.58 1.85 -6.26
N THR A 247 0.48 2.50 -5.76
CA THR A 247 0.39 3.73 -4.96
C THR A 247 0.33 5.00 -5.83
N THR A 248 -0.34 6.03 -5.33
CA THR A 248 -0.36 7.41 -5.88
C THR A 248 0.31 8.41 -4.93
N ASN A 249 0.35 9.68 -5.33
CA ASN A 249 0.78 10.79 -4.47
C ASN A 249 -0.25 11.20 -3.39
N GLY A 250 -1.44 10.57 -3.37
CA GLY A 250 -2.49 10.82 -2.38
C GLY A 250 -3.53 11.87 -2.77
N ASP A 251 -3.32 12.62 -3.85
CA ASP A 251 -4.30 13.61 -4.36
C ASP A 251 -5.23 12.99 -5.42
N TYR A 252 -4.77 11.94 -6.08
CA TYR A 252 -5.46 11.26 -7.17
C TYR A 252 -5.89 9.84 -6.79
N LEU A 253 -6.98 9.38 -7.40
CA LEU A 253 -7.49 8.03 -7.29
C LEU A 253 -7.53 7.35 -8.66
N LEU A 254 -6.79 6.24 -8.81
CA LEU A 254 -6.69 5.49 -10.07
C LEU A 254 -7.94 4.62 -10.33
N PRO A 255 -8.10 4.05 -11.54
CA PRO A 255 -9.16 3.09 -11.83
C PRO A 255 -9.08 1.85 -10.94
N PHE A 256 -10.23 1.43 -10.42
CA PHE A 256 -10.33 0.27 -9.54
C PHE A 256 -10.39 -1.02 -10.35
N ARG A 257 -9.54 -1.99 -9.99
CA ARG A 257 -9.63 -3.37 -10.47
C ARG A 257 -10.80 -4.08 -9.80
N THR A 258 -11.44 -4.99 -10.52
CA THR A 258 -12.65 -5.69 -10.06
C THR A 258 -12.42 -6.75 -9.00
N GLY A 259 -11.18 -7.12 -8.68
CA GLY A 259 -10.86 -8.26 -7.81
C GLY A 259 -11.55 -8.23 -6.44
N ALA A 260 -11.72 -7.06 -5.83
CA ALA A 260 -12.42 -6.89 -4.55
C ALA A 260 -13.95 -7.05 -4.65
N PHE A 261 -14.50 -6.91 -5.86
CA PHE A 261 -15.92 -6.74 -6.12
C PHE A 261 -16.55 -8.00 -6.75
N LEU A 262 -15.74 -8.97 -7.17
CA LEU A 262 -16.19 -10.23 -7.77
C LEU A 262 -17.00 -11.11 -6.80
N ALA A 263 -16.80 -10.95 -5.49
CA ALA A 263 -17.53 -11.68 -4.46
C ALA A 263 -18.97 -11.17 -4.28
N ARG A 264 -19.33 -10.00 -4.81
CA ARG A 264 -20.70 -9.44 -4.76
C ARG A 264 -21.26 -9.21 -3.35
N VAL A 265 -20.38 -9.16 -2.36
CA VAL A 265 -20.71 -8.89 -0.95
C VAL A 265 -20.38 -7.44 -0.59
N PRO A 266 -20.89 -6.93 0.54
CA PRO A 266 -20.58 -5.60 1.03
C PRO A 266 -19.08 -5.39 1.27
N VAL A 267 -18.60 -4.16 1.06
CA VAL A 267 -17.22 -3.77 1.35
C VAL A 267 -17.18 -2.60 2.33
N GLN A 268 -16.11 -2.50 3.10
CA GLN A 268 -15.82 -1.38 4.01
C GLN A 268 -14.85 -0.40 3.32
N PRO A 269 -15.33 0.75 2.80
CA PRO A 269 -14.44 1.74 2.23
C PRO A 269 -13.69 2.49 3.32
N VAL A 270 -12.38 2.69 3.11
CA VAL A 270 -11.51 3.48 3.99
C VAL A 270 -10.69 4.43 3.12
N ILE A 271 -10.59 5.68 3.56
CA ILE A 271 -9.78 6.70 2.89
C ILE A 271 -8.61 7.05 3.80
N LEU A 272 -7.39 6.97 3.27
CA LEU A 272 -6.15 7.38 3.92
C LEU A 272 -5.63 8.67 3.28
N ARG A 273 -5.29 9.65 4.12
CA ARG A 273 -4.64 10.89 3.71
C ARG A 273 -3.41 11.11 4.58
N TYR A 274 -2.37 11.68 3.99
CA TYR A 274 -1.11 11.98 4.66
C TYR A 274 -0.83 13.48 4.58
N PRO A 275 -1.36 14.31 5.49
CA PRO A 275 -0.98 15.71 5.57
C PRO A 275 0.52 15.84 5.86
N TYR A 276 1.20 16.72 5.13
CA TYR A 276 2.61 16.99 5.31
C TYR A 276 2.94 18.46 5.12
N THR A 277 4.10 18.87 5.65
CA THR A 277 4.65 20.21 5.46
C THR A 277 5.92 20.20 4.60
N MET A 278 6.80 19.22 4.81
CA MET A 278 8.11 19.15 4.15
C MET A 278 8.29 17.89 3.31
N PHE A 279 7.90 16.73 3.84
CA PHE A 279 8.10 15.43 3.20
C PHE A 279 6.75 14.73 3.04
N SER A 280 6.41 14.34 1.81
CA SER A 280 5.22 13.52 1.57
C SER A 280 5.52 12.04 1.89
N PRO A 281 4.76 11.40 2.80
CA PRO A 281 4.86 9.96 3.05
C PRO A 281 4.36 9.06 1.91
N ALA A 282 3.77 9.65 0.86
CA ALA A 282 3.30 8.91 -0.30
C ALA A 282 4.48 8.24 -1.02
N TRP A 283 4.33 6.97 -1.44
CA TRP A 283 5.32 6.30 -2.27
C TRP A 283 4.94 6.43 -3.74
N ASP A 284 5.30 7.56 -4.33
CA ASP A 284 4.93 7.95 -5.68
C ASP A 284 6.02 7.59 -6.72
N SER A 285 7.07 8.40 -6.80
CA SER A 285 8.21 8.34 -7.73
C SER A 285 9.52 7.95 -7.07
N MET A 286 9.67 8.13 -5.76
CA MET A 286 10.95 7.97 -5.06
C MET A 286 11.42 6.52 -4.90
N ASP A 287 12.74 6.32 -4.97
CA ASP A 287 13.40 5.09 -4.53
C ASP A 287 13.09 4.76 -3.07
N GLY A 288 12.95 3.46 -2.78
CA GLY A 288 12.53 2.98 -1.46
C GLY A 288 13.52 3.27 -0.34
N ALA A 289 14.83 3.10 -0.56
CA ALA A 289 15.83 3.34 0.46
C ALA A 289 15.88 4.83 0.83
N ARG A 290 15.82 5.69 -0.19
CA ARG A 290 15.75 7.14 0.01
C ARG A 290 14.46 7.56 0.71
N HIS A 291 13.32 7.01 0.30
CA HIS A 291 12.04 7.33 0.92
C HIS A 291 12.03 6.96 2.40
N VAL A 292 12.53 5.75 2.75
CA VAL A 292 12.66 5.32 4.16
C VAL A 292 13.60 6.26 4.92
N PHE A 293 14.76 6.61 4.36
CA PHE A 293 15.70 7.54 5.00
C PHE A 293 15.05 8.90 5.30
N LEU A 294 14.37 9.50 4.32
CA LEU A 294 13.71 10.79 4.49
C LEU A 294 12.53 10.72 5.46
N LEU A 295 11.76 9.62 5.45
CA LEU A 295 10.69 9.38 6.43
C LEU A 295 11.26 9.30 7.85
N LEU A 296 12.36 8.57 8.05
CA LEU A 296 13.02 8.44 9.35
C LEU A 296 13.59 9.78 9.85
N CYS A 297 13.94 10.70 8.95
CA CYS A 297 14.37 12.06 9.30
C CYS A 297 13.22 12.97 9.76
N GLN A 298 11.95 12.63 9.54
CA GLN A 298 10.83 13.49 9.93
C GLN A 298 10.52 13.38 11.41
N PHE A 299 10.50 14.48 12.15
CA PHE A 299 10.13 14.43 13.58
C PHE A 299 8.71 13.90 13.78
N VAL A 300 7.75 14.43 13.04
CA VAL A 300 6.34 14.05 13.09
C VAL A 300 5.82 13.81 11.67
N ASN A 301 5.00 12.78 11.53
CA ASN A 301 4.20 12.52 10.36
C ASN A 301 2.74 12.37 10.77
N TYR A 302 1.82 12.69 9.87
CA TYR A 302 0.38 12.64 10.13
C TYR A 302 -0.30 11.67 9.19
N ILE A 303 -1.31 10.99 9.72
CA ILE A 303 -2.24 10.18 8.95
C ILE A 303 -3.66 10.53 9.40
N GLU A 304 -4.50 10.84 8.42
CA GLU A 304 -5.93 11.02 8.59
C GLU A 304 -6.64 9.85 7.93
N VAL A 305 -7.58 9.26 8.66
CA VAL A 305 -8.31 8.10 8.21
C VAL A 305 -9.79 8.39 8.29
N VAL A 306 -10.48 8.20 7.17
CA VAL A 306 -11.94 8.32 7.10
C VAL A 306 -12.51 6.95 6.79
N ARG A 307 -13.25 6.38 7.74
CA ARG A 307 -14.05 5.18 7.50
C ARG A 307 -15.43 5.59 7.05
N LEU A 308 -15.83 5.13 5.88
CA LEU A 308 -17.19 5.32 5.38
C LEU A 308 -18.11 4.22 5.92
N PRO A 309 -19.44 4.37 5.84
CA PRO A 309 -20.35 3.26 6.08
C PRO A 309 -20.04 2.08 5.15
N VAL A 310 -20.41 0.87 5.60
CA VAL A 310 -20.34 -0.33 4.77
C VAL A 310 -21.14 -0.09 3.49
N TYR A 311 -20.52 -0.34 2.35
CA TYR A 311 -21.15 -0.21 1.04
C TYR A 311 -21.73 -1.55 0.64
N CYS A 312 -23.05 -1.61 0.56
CA CYS A 312 -23.79 -2.79 0.13
C CYS A 312 -24.08 -2.67 -1.38
N PRO A 313 -23.66 -3.63 -2.22
CA PRO A 313 -23.90 -3.54 -3.65
C PRO A 313 -25.38 -3.72 -3.98
N SER A 314 -25.89 -2.88 -4.89
CA SER A 314 -27.19 -3.06 -5.53
C SER A 314 -27.23 -4.31 -6.42
N GLU A 315 -28.41 -4.80 -6.78
CA GLU A 315 -28.54 -5.97 -7.68
C GLU A 315 -27.80 -5.76 -9.02
N GLN A 316 -27.84 -4.55 -9.58
CA GLN A 316 -27.10 -4.21 -10.81
C GLN A 316 -25.57 -4.31 -10.61
N GLU A 317 -25.06 -3.89 -9.46
CA GLU A 317 -23.64 -3.98 -9.11
C GLU A 317 -23.20 -5.42 -8.81
N LYS A 318 -24.10 -6.26 -8.29
CA LYS A 318 -23.85 -7.70 -8.12
C LYS A 318 -23.71 -8.38 -9.49
N GLU A 319 -24.47 -7.94 -10.49
CA GLU A 319 -24.38 -8.45 -11.87
C GLU A 319 -23.17 -7.89 -12.65
N ASP A 320 -22.80 -6.63 -12.41
CA ASP A 320 -21.64 -5.98 -13.02
C ASP A 320 -20.58 -5.51 -11.98
N PRO A 321 -19.55 -6.35 -11.71
CA PRO A 321 -18.45 -6.00 -10.81
C PRO A 321 -17.64 -4.76 -11.23
N LYS A 322 -17.66 -4.38 -12.53
CA LYS A 322 -17.00 -3.14 -12.97
C LYS A 322 -17.81 -1.92 -12.57
N LEU A 323 -19.14 -2.00 -12.69
CA LEU A 323 -20.05 -0.97 -12.18
C LEU A 323 -19.87 -0.81 -10.67
N TYR A 324 -19.85 -1.92 -9.93
CA TYR A 324 -19.60 -1.92 -8.49
C TYR A 324 -18.27 -1.23 -8.14
N ALA A 325 -17.17 -1.64 -8.78
CA ALA A 325 -15.86 -1.03 -8.58
C ALA A 325 -15.86 0.48 -8.85
N ASN A 326 -16.52 0.91 -9.94
CA ASN A 326 -16.60 2.31 -10.32
C ASN A 326 -17.43 3.15 -9.36
N ASN A 327 -18.54 2.62 -8.82
CA ASN A 327 -19.37 3.36 -7.87
C ASN A 327 -18.68 3.50 -6.51
N VAL A 328 -18.03 2.44 -6.01
CA VAL A 328 -17.20 2.54 -4.79
C VAL A 328 -16.03 3.50 -4.99
N ARG A 329 -15.38 3.47 -6.16
CA ARG A 329 -14.36 4.46 -6.53
C ARG A 329 -14.91 5.89 -6.50
N LYS A 330 -16.11 6.12 -7.05
CA LYS A 330 -16.76 7.44 -7.04
C LYS A 330 -17.06 7.92 -5.63
N LEU A 331 -17.55 7.02 -4.77
CA LEU A 331 -17.78 7.32 -3.36
C LEU A 331 -16.49 7.73 -2.67
N ILE A 332 -15.42 6.92 -2.77
CA ILE A 332 -14.12 7.21 -2.16
C ILE A 332 -13.54 8.52 -2.69
N ALA A 333 -13.65 8.79 -3.99
CA ALA A 333 -13.17 10.03 -4.59
C ALA A 333 -13.93 11.26 -4.08
N THR A 334 -15.26 11.17 -3.99
CA THR A 334 -16.12 12.27 -3.54
C THR A 334 -15.88 12.58 -2.05
N GLU A 335 -15.94 11.54 -1.21
CA GLU A 335 -15.78 11.67 0.24
C GLU A 335 -14.35 12.02 0.66
N GLY A 336 -13.38 11.54 -0.12
CA GLY A 336 -11.96 11.80 0.06
C GLY A 336 -11.47 13.08 -0.58
N ASN A 337 -12.31 13.79 -1.37
CA ASN A 337 -11.92 14.91 -2.22
C ASN A 337 -10.67 14.60 -3.07
N LEU A 338 -10.70 13.46 -3.77
CA LEU A 338 -9.62 12.95 -4.62
C LEU A 338 -9.95 13.15 -6.09
N ILE A 339 -8.93 13.44 -6.90
CA ILE A 339 -9.07 13.69 -8.34
C ILE A 339 -9.06 12.35 -9.09
N PHE A 340 -10.00 12.16 -10.02
CA PHE A 340 -9.99 10.97 -10.86
C PHE A 340 -8.83 10.98 -11.85
N SER A 341 -8.16 9.83 -11.99
CA SER A 341 -7.21 9.60 -13.06
C SER A 341 -7.56 8.36 -13.88
N ASN A 342 -7.28 8.37 -15.18
CA ASN A 342 -7.38 7.19 -16.02
C ASN A 342 -6.06 6.41 -16.13
N LEU A 343 -5.00 6.89 -15.47
CA LEU A 343 -3.68 6.24 -15.48
C LEU A 343 -3.65 5.04 -14.51
N GLY A 344 -2.76 4.09 -14.77
CA GLY A 344 -2.55 2.92 -13.94
C GLY A 344 -1.08 2.57 -13.77
N LEU A 345 -0.83 1.34 -13.29
CA LEU A 345 0.52 0.85 -13.02
C LEU A 345 1.44 0.86 -14.25
N ALA A 346 0.91 0.66 -15.47
CA ALA A 346 1.70 0.69 -16.69
C ALA A 346 2.28 2.10 -16.91
N GLU A 347 1.43 3.12 -16.82
CA GLU A 347 1.82 4.53 -16.92
C GLU A 347 2.78 4.93 -15.80
N LYS A 348 2.59 4.41 -14.59
CA LYS A 348 3.54 4.64 -13.48
C LYS A 348 4.95 4.14 -13.82
N ARG A 349 5.07 2.97 -14.46
CA ARG A 349 6.36 2.42 -14.88
C ARG A 349 7.01 3.26 -15.97
N VAL A 350 6.22 3.75 -16.94
CA VAL A 350 6.71 4.67 -17.98
C VAL A 350 7.23 5.95 -17.35
N TYR A 351 6.46 6.55 -16.44
CA TYR A 351 6.88 7.75 -15.70
C TYR A 351 8.18 7.52 -14.92
N HIS A 352 8.30 6.41 -14.18
CA HIS A 352 9.54 6.08 -13.46
C HIS A 352 10.73 5.84 -14.40
N ALA A 353 10.52 5.21 -15.55
CA ALA A 353 11.56 5.00 -16.54
C ALA A 353 12.04 6.32 -17.15
N ALA A 354 11.11 7.21 -17.48
CA ALA A 354 11.38 8.55 -17.98
C ALA A 354 12.21 9.37 -16.98
N LEU A 355 11.80 9.40 -15.70
CA LEU A 355 12.54 10.09 -14.63
C LEU A 355 13.95 9.54 -14.40
N ASN A 356 14.20 8.28 -14.75
CA ASN A 356 15.53 7.66 -14.67
C ASN A 356 16.38 7.82 -15.95
N GLY A 357 15.91 8.66 -16.89
CA GLY A 357 16.61 8.99 -18.13
C GLY A 357 16.41 7.98 -19.27
N ASN A 358 15.42 7.10 -19.19
CA ASN A 358 15.10 6.15 -20.26
C ASN A 358 13.98 6.67 -21.17
N SER A 359 14.32 7.64 -22.04
CA SER A 359 13.36 8.31 -22.93
C SER A 359 12.68 7.39 -23.95
N ARG A 360 13.26 6.21 -24.23
CA ARG A 360 12.64 5.20 -25.12
C ARG A 360 11.33 4.64 -24.58
N ALA A 361 11.10 4.70 -23.26
CA ALA A 361 9.86 4.22 -22.65
C ALA A 361 8.64 5.11 -22.95
N ILE A 362 8.86 6.38 -23.33
CA ILE A 362 7.79 7.35 -23.62
C ILE A 362 7.19 7.10 -25.01
N HIS A 363 8.02 6.75 -26.00
CA HIS A 363 7.64 6.58 -27.40
C HIS A 363 6.93 5.26 -27.73
N GLN A 364 6.84 4.32 -26.78
CA GLN A 364 6.24 2.99 -27.03
C GLN A 364 4.70 3.00 -27.03
N LYS A 365 4.07 4.17 -26.93
CA LYS A 365 2.62 4.36 -26.95
C LYS A 365 2.11 4.96 -28.27
N ASP A 366 3.02 5.45 -29.12
CA ASP A 366 2.68 6.13 -30.38
C ASP A 366 2.73 5.21 -31.62
N ASP A 367 3.05 3.91 -31.44
CA ASP A 367 3.08 2.88 -32.51
C ASP A 367 2.00 1.80 -32.34
#